data_AF-A0A0A7GFE7-F1
#
_entry.id   AF-A0A0A7GFE7-F1
#
_cell.length_a   1.000
_cell.length_b   1.000
_cell.length_c   1.000
_cell.angle_alpha   90.00
_cell.angle_beta   90.00
_cell.angle_gamma   90.00
#
_symmetry.space_group_name_H-M   'P 1'
#
loop_
_entity.id
_entity.type
_entity.pdbx_description
1 polymer ?
#
loop_
_entity_poly.entity_id
_entity_poly.type
_entity_poly.pdbx_seq_one_letter_code
_entity_poly.pdbx_strand_id
1 'polypeptide(L)'
;MLGVTAASIYYFTVEGNIEVQESQIELSQQSFSAEICGGARYVKNLKIKNYGDEKSIYFDFVVEGPDPKAVDVSVHDIYGNAITSSNRLVIPAGSENSPAEVEINIHISMDDDAQPGKYTVYVVAKET
;
A
#
# COMPACT_ATOMS: atom_id res chain seq x y z
N MET A 1 17.89 16.68 50.79
CA MET A 1 18.56 16.21 49.57
C MET A 1 17.50 15.94 48.53
N LEU A 2 17.44 16.74 47.48
CA LEU A 2 16.56 16.50 46.32
C LEU A 2 17.35 15.62 45.35
N GLY A 3 16.93 14.36 45.20
CA GLY A 3 17.52 13.42 44.26
C GLY A 3 17.05 13.74 42.85
N VAL A 4 17.95 14.22 42.00
CA VAL A 4 17.69 14.39 40.58
C VAL A 4 17.76 13.01 39.93
N THR A 5 16.61 12.47 39.51
CA THR A 5 16.57 11.30 38.62
C THR A 5 17.07 11.73 37.25
N ALA A 6 18.29 11.33 36.91
CA ALA A 6 18.84 11.51 35.57
C ALA A 6 18.02 10.63 34.60
N ALA A 7 17.25 11.26 33.72
CA ALA A 7 16.64 10.57 32.59
C ALA A 7 17.75 10.23 31.59
N SER A 8 18.00 8.94 31.37
CA SER A 8 18.93 8.48 30.35
C SER A 8 18.25 8.54 28.99
N ILE A 9 18.78 9.37 28.09
CA ILE A 9 18.38 9.40 26.69
C ILE A 9 19.22 8.36 25.95
N TYR A 10 18.58 7.36 25.37
CA TYR A 10 19.23 6.37 24.53
C TYR A 10 19.09 6.77 23.08
N TYR A 11 20.23 6.99 22.42
CA TYR A 11 20.31 7.18 20.98
C TYR A 11 20.66 5.83 20.36
N PHE A 12 19.77 5.31 19.52
CA PHE A 12 20.04 4.12 18.72
C PHE A 12 20.23 4.57 17.27
N THR A 13 21.33 4.15 16.66
CA THR A 13 21.55 4.29 15.21
C THR A 13 21.38 2.91 14.61
N VAL A 14 20.40 2.75 13.71
CA VAL A 14 20.20 1.52 12.94
C VAL A 14 20.93 1.69 11.62
N GLU A 15 22.09 1.05 11.48
CA GLU A 15 22.77 0.92 10.19
C GLU A 15 22.19 -0.30 9.47
N GLY A 16 21.24 -0.06 8.56
CA GLY A 16 20.74 -1.06 7.64
C GLY A 16 21.35 -0.85 6.26
N ASN A 17 21.91 -1.91 5.66
CA ASN A 17 22.21 -1.90 4.22
C ASN A 17 20.87 -1.96 3.47
N ILE A 18 20.51 -0.86 2.80
CA ILE A 18 19.33 -0.80 1.94
C ILE A 18 19.79 -1.21 0.54
N GLU A 19 19.53 -2.45 0.15
CA GLU A 19 19.61 -2.86 -1.25
C GLU A 19 18.35 -2.36 -1.97
N VAL A 20 18.52 -1.34 -2.82
CA VAL A 20 17.44 -0.86 -3.70
C VAL A 20 17.54 -1.64 -5.01
N GLN A 21 16.68 -2.65 -5.19
CA GLN A 21 16.43 -3.20 -6.51
C GLN A 21 15.55 -2.22 -7.29
N GLU A 22 15.98 -1.83 -8.49
CA GLU A 22 15.11 -1.13 -9.43
C GLU A 22 13.96 -2.07 -9.82
N SER A 23 12.74 -1.74 -9.37
CA SER A 23 11.55 -2.48 -9.80
C SER A 23 11.21 -2.07 -11.23
N GLN A 24 10.90 -3.07 -12.07
CA GLN A 24 10.41 -2.87 -13.44
C GLN A 24 8.89 -2.63 -13.47
N ILE A 25 8.24 -2.53 -12.30
CA ILE A 25 6.84 -2.17 -12.14
C ILE A 25 6.75 -0.75 -11.56
N GLU A 26 5.92 0.07 -12.19
CA GLU A 26 5.55 1.39 -11.71
C GLU A 26 4.06 1.44 -11.35
N LEU A 27 3.75 1.95 -10.16
CA LEU A 27 2.40 2.23 -9.70
C LEU A 27 2.11 3.72 -9.86
N SER A 28 0.96 4.08 -10.42
CA SER A 28 0.59 5.50 -10.61
C SER A 28 0.48 6.29 -9.30
N GLN A 29 0.36 5.59 -8.18
CA GLN A 29 0.37 6.12 -6.82
C GLN A 29 0.69 4.98 -5.83
N GLN A 30 1.52 5.27 -4.85
CA GLN A 30 1.94 4.30 -3.82
C GLN A 30 1.23 4.55 -2.48
N SER A 31 0.52 5.66 -2.35
CA SER A 31 -0.28 5.95 -1.18
C SER A 31 -1.46 6.86 -1.49
N PHE A 32 -2.44 6.83 -0.59
CA PHE A 32 -3.65 7.63 -0.66
C PHE A 32 -3.96 8.15 0.72
N SER A 33 -4.29 9.44 0.85
CA SER A 33 -4.80 9.99 2.10
C SER A 33 -6.18 10.60 1.90
N ALA A 34 -7.05 10.44 2.89
CA ALA A 34 -8.34 11.10 2.96
C ALA A 34 -8.74 11.38 4.41
N GLU A 35 -9.53 12.42 4.64
CA GLU A 35 -10.31 12.55 5.86
C GLU A 35 -11.53 11.66 5.74
N ILE A 36 -11.70 10.75 6.71
CA ILE A 36 -12.71 9.71 6.65
C ILE A 36 -13.48 9.68 7.98
N CYS A 37 -14.79 9.42 7.87
CA CYS A 37 -15.71 9.18 8.98
C CYS A 37 -16.11 7.69 9.00
N GLY A 38 -16.60 7.20 10.13
CA GLY A 38 -17.13 5.83 10.26
C GLY A 38 -18.15 5.49 9.17
N GLY A 39 -18.09 4.24 8.67
CA GLY A 39 -18.98 3.71 7.64
C GLY A 39 -18.69 4.14 6.21
N ALA A 40 -17.64 4.94 5.98
CA ALA A 40 -17.29 5.42 4.65
C ALA A 40 -16.76 4.30 3.74
N ARG A 41 -17.03 4.44 2.43
CA ARG A 41 -16.54 3.54 1.39
C ARG A 41 -15.97 4.33 0.23
N TYR A 42 -14.79 3.93 -0.23
CA TYR A 42 -14.11 4.55 -1.35
C TYR A 42 -13.59 3.50 -2.31
N VAL A 43 -13.56 3.87 -3.59
CA VAL A 43 -12.87 3.12 -4.62
C VAL A 43 -11.83 4.03 -5.25
N LYS A 44 -10.60 3.53 -5.37
CA LYS A 44 -9.49 4.21 -6.02
C LYS A 44 -8.98 3.34 -7.16
N ASN A 45 -8.89 3.92 -8.34
CA ASN A 45 -8.27 3.25 -9.47
C ASN A 45 -6.74 3.41 -9.39
N LEU A 46 -6.01 2.34 -9.61
CA LEU A 46 -4.55 2.33 -9.66
C LEU A 46 -4.11 1.77 -11.00
N LYS A 47 -3.27 2.52 -11.71
CA LYS A 47 -2.64 2.08 -12.95
C LYS A 47 -1.26 1.52 -12.65
N ILE A 48 -0.96 0.39 -13.28
CA ILE A 48 0.29 -0.34 -13.16
C ILE A 48 0.95 -0.37 -14.53
N LYS A 49 2.23 -0.02 -14.59
CA LYS A 49 3.04 -0.15 -15.79
C LYS A 49 4.13 -1.18 -15.56
N ASN A 50 4.34 -2.07 -16.52
CA ASN A 50 5.45 -3.02 -16.52
C ASN A 50 6.35 -2.78 -17.74
N TYR A 51 7.64 -2.62 -17.48
CA TYR A 51 8.66 -2.35 -18.50
C TYR A 51 9.55 -3.56 -18.80
N GLY A 52 9.35 -4.68 -18.08
CA GLY A 52 10.15 -5.90 -18.21
C GLY A 52 9.33 -7.12 -18.58
N ASP A 53 9.82 -8.30 -18.19
CA ASP A 53 9.16 -9.57 -18.42
C ASP A 53 7.79 -9.65 -17.73
N GLU A 54 6.97 -10.63 -18.11
CA GLU A 54 5.70 -10.90 -17.45
C GLU A 54 5.90 -11.11 -15.95
N LYS A 55 5.02 -10.52 -15.13
CA LYS A 55 5.09 -10.61 -13.67
C LYS A 55 3.77 -11.05 -13.07
N SER A 56 3.85 -11.86 -12.02
CA SER A 56 2.70 -12.22 -11.19
C SER A 56 2.82 -11.54 -9.83
N ILE A 57 1.88 -10.66 -9.52
CA ILE A 57 1.94 -9.83 -8.31
C ILE A 57 0.67 -9.92 -7.46
N TYR A 58 0.83 -9.61 -6.18
CA TYR A 58 -0.25 -9.29 -5.26
C TYR A 58 0.08 -8.02 -4.50
N PHE A 59 -0.86 -7.55 -3.67
CA PHE A 59 -0.73 -6.29 -2.95
C PHE A 59 -0.85 -6.52 -1.45
N ASP A 60 0.04 -5.86 -0.71
CA ASP A 60 -0.08 -5.67 0.73
C ASP A 60 -0.32 -4.19 1.03
N PHE A 61 -0.86 -3.92 2.23
CA PHE A 61 -1.22 -2.59 2.66
C PHE A 61 -0.67 -2.27 4.03
N VAL A 62 -0.28 -1.01 4.21
CA VAL A 62 -0.05 -0.43 5.52
C VAL A 62 -1.02 0.73 5.68
N VAL A 63 -1.76 0.75 6.77
CA VAL A 63 -2.71 1.82 7.09
C VAL A 63 -2.17 2.62 8.27
N GLU A 64 -2.16 3.94 8.11
CA GLU A 64 -1.88 4.89 9.18
C GLU A 64 -3.13 5.74 9.44
N GLY A 65 -3.38 6.05 10.71
CA GLY A 65 -4.52 6.86 11.12
C GLY A 65 -4.86 6.68 12.61
N PRO A 66 -5.93 7.33 13.08
CA PRO A 66 -6.40 7.21 14.46
C PRO A 66 -6.79 5.79 14.86
N ASP A 67 -7.44 5.04 13.96
CA ASP A 67 -7.78 3.63 14.16
C ASP A 67 -7.55 2.79 12.88
N PRO A 68 -6.30 2.38 12.60
CA PRO A 68 -5.96 1.68 11.36
C PRO A 68 -6.63 0.31 11.21
N LYS A 69 -7.08 -0.30 12.31
CA LYS A 69 -7.68 -1.65 12.29
C LYS A 69 -9.13 -1.64 11.83
N ALA A 70 -9.78 -0.49 11.91
CA ALA A 70 -11.14 -0.27 11.42
C ALA A 70 -11.20 -0.03 9.90
N VAL A 71 -10.07 -0.15 9.19
CA VAL A 71 -9.95 0.04 7.74
C VAL A 71 -9.73 -1.32 7.07
N ASP A 72 -10.68 -1.73 6.23
CA ASP A 72 -10.53 -2.87 5.34
C ASP A 72 -10.11 -2.39 3.94
N VAL A 73 -9.06 -3.00 3.39
CA VAL A 73 -8.54 -2.69 2.06
C VAL A 73 -8.48 -3.96 1.22
N SER A 74 -9.13 -3.93 0.06
CA SER A 74 -9.14 -5.03 -0.90
C SER A 74 -8.83 -4.54 -2.31
N VAL A 75 -8.25 -5.40 -3.14
CA VAL A 75 -7.92 -5.08 -4.53
C VAL A 75 -8.70 -5.98 -5.46
N HIS A 76 -9.23 -5.39 -6.51
CA HIS A 76 -9.94 -6.09 -7.56
C HIS A 76 -9.38 -5.69 -8.94
N ASP A 77 -9.42 -6.60 -9.89
CA ASP A 77 -9.25 -6.24 -11.29
C ASP A 77 -10.45 -5.41 -11.80
N ILE A 78 -10.40 -4.99 -13.07
CA ILE A 78 -11.50 -4.24 -13.71
C ILE A 78 -12.81 -5.05 -13.87
N TYR A 79 -12.75 -6.37 -13.67
CA TYR A 79 -13.89 -7.28 -13.75
C TYR A 79 -14.47 -7.60 -12.37
N GLY A 80 -13.87 -7.10 -11.29
CA GLY A 80 -14.30 -7.33 -9.91
C GLY A 80 -13.69 -8.57 -9.25
N ASN A 81 -12.76 -9.28 -9.89
CA ASN A 81 -12.10 -10.44 -9.28
C ASN A 81 -11.10 -9.97 -8.23
N ALA A 82 -11.17 -10.54 -7.03
CA ALA A 82 -10.27 -10.19 -5.93
C ALA A 82 -8.84 -10.65 -6.22
N ILE A 83 -7.88 -9.74 -6.08
CA ILE A 83 -6.45 -10.01 -6.20
C ILE A 83 -5.89 -10.26 -4.79
N THR A 84 -5.33 -11.44 -4.57
CA THR A 84 -4.78 -11.88 -3.28
C THR A 84 -3.45 -12.60 -3.48
N SER A 85 -2.78 -12.96 -2.38
CA SER A 85 -1.55 -13.77 -2.44
C SER A 85 -1.74 -15.13 -3.13
N SER A 86 -2.97 -15.66 -3.12
CA SER A 86 -3.35 -16.94 -3.75
C SER A 86 -4.01 -16.76 -5.13
N ASN A 87 -4.59 -15.60 -5.41
CA ASN A 87 -5.17 -15.24 -6.72
C ASN A 87 -4.51 -13.97 -7.25
N ARG A 88 -3.36 -14.12 -7.89
CA ARG A 88 -2.46 -13.02 -8.24
C ARG A 88 -2.87 -12.36 -9.56
N LEU A 89 -2.50 -11.10 -9.70
CA LEU A 89 -2.61 -10.38 -10.96
C LEU A 89 -1.42 -10.73 -11.86
N VAL A 90 -1.71 -11.17 -13.08
CA VAL A 90 -0.69 -11.30 -14.14
C VAL A 90 -0.61 -9.99 -14.90
N ILE A 91 0.58 -9.38 -14.89
CA ILE A 91 0.87 -8.18 -15.67
C ILE A 91 1.70 -8.62 -16.89
N PRO A 92 1.21 -8.38 -18.12
CA PRO A 92 1.91 -8.75 -19.34
C PRO A 92 3.32 -8.16 -19.40
N ALA A 93 4.20 -8.80 -20.16
CA ALA A 93 5.51 -8.25 -20.47
C ALA A 93 5.38 -6.92 -21.24
N GLY A 94 6.26 -5.98 -20.93
CA GLY A 94 6.39 -4.70 -21.63
C GLY A 94 7.83 -4.42 -22.03
N SER A 95 8.09 -3.18 -22.43
CA SER A 95 9.43 -2.69 -22.72
C SER A 95 9.52 -1.21 -22.34
N GLU A 96 10.74 -0.70 -22.19
CA GLU A 96 11.01 0.74 -21.94
C GLU A 96 10.24 1.68 -22.88
N ASN A 97 10.15 1.34 -24.16
CA ASN A 97 9.48 2.17 -25.18
C ASN A 97 7.97 1.87 -25.33
N SER A 98 7.49 0.77 -24.77
CA SER A 98 6.10 0.33 -24.85
C SER A 98 5.78 -0.51 -23.61
N PRO A 99 5.52 0.13 -22.45
CA PRO A 99 5.15 -0.60 -21.25
C PRO A 99 3.80 -1.28 -21.42
N ALA A 100 3.63 -2.42 -20.77
CA ALA A 100 2.30 -2.97 -20.56
C ALA A 100 1.58 -2.17 -19.48
N GLU A 101 0.30 -1.84 -19.70
CA GLU A 101 -0.53 -1.14 -18.73
C GLU A 101 -1.67 -2.02 -18.24
N VAL A 102 -1.89 -2.05 -16.93
CA VAL A 102 -3.03 -2.72 -16.29
C VAL A 102 -3.66 -1.77 -15.29
N GLU A 103 -4.99 -1.81 -15.19
CA GLU A 103 -5.75 -1.03 -14.21
C GLU A 103 -6.41 -1.95 -13.20
N ILE A 104 -6.39 -1.53 -11.94
CA ILE A 104 -7.04 -2.22 -10.82
C ILE A 104 -7.83 -1.23 -9.97
N ASN A 105 -8.73 -1.76 -9.15
CA ASN A 105 -9.54 -1.01 -8.21
C ASN A 105 -9.16 -1.40 -6.78
N ILE A 106 -8.80 -0.41 -5.98
CA ILE A 106 -8.58 -0.54 -4.54
C ILE A 106 -9.84 -0.08 -3.83
N HIS A 107 -10.46 -1.00 -3.12
CA HIS A 107 -11.66 -0.78 -2.32
C HIS A 107 -11.22 -0.54 -0.89
N ILE A 108 -11.67 0.57 -0.31
CA ILE A 108 -11.38 0.96 1.07
C ILE A 108 -12.72 1.10 1.77
N SER A 109 -12.93 0.31 2.81
CA SER A 109 -14.13 0.37 3.65
C SER A 109 -13.73 0.63 5.09
N MET A 110 -14.54 1.43 5.79
CA MET A 110 -14.34 1.72 7.21
C MET A 110 -15.49 1.18 8.03
N ASP A 111 -15.17 0.65 9.21
CA ASP A 111 -16.17 0.25 10.19
C ASP A 111 -17.03 1.45 10.63
N ASP A 112 -18.27 1.18 11.03
CA ASP A 112 -19.23 2.23 11.38
C ASP A 112 -18.82 3.04 12.62
N ASP A 113 -18.05 2.45 13.53
CA ASP A 113 -17.55 3.05 14.76
C ASP A 113 -16.12 3.60 14.65
N ALA A 114 -15.54 3.60 13.45
CA ALA A 114 -14.17 4.02 13.24
C ALA A 114 -13.95 5.49 13.64
N GLN A 115 -12.82 5.76 14.30
CA GLN A 115 -12.51 7.09 14.79
C GLN A 115 -12.33 8.08 13.62
N PRO A 116 -13.03 9.23 13.62
CA PRO A 116 -12.86 10.24 12.57
C PRO A 116 -11.43 10.80 12.53
N GLY A 117 -10.92 11.01 11.32
CA GLY A 117 -9.63 11.67 11.13
C GLY A 117 -9.02 11.40 9.75
N LYS A 118 -7.75 11.79 9.59
CA LYS A 118 -7.00 11.54 8.37
C LYS A 118 -6.40 10.14 8.41
N TYR A 119 -6.74 9.34 7.40
CA TYR A 119 -6.14 8.04 7.16
C TYR A 119 -5.25 8.07 5.93
N THR A 120 -4.18 7.30 5.95
CA THR A 120 -3.30 7.07 4.81
C THR A 120 -3.17 5.57 4.57
N VAL A 121 -3.41 5.13 3.34
CA VAL A 121 -3.19 3.75 2.91
C VAL A 121 -1.96 3.74 1.99
N TYR A 122 -0.93 2.99 2.35
CA TYR A 122 0.23 2.72 1.51
C TYR A 122 0.05 1.38 0.81
N VAL A 123 0.36 1.34 -0.48
CA VAL A 123 0.19 0.19 -1.35
C VAL A 123 1.56 -0.38 -1.70
N VAL A 124 1.74 -1.67 -1.42
CA VAL A 124 2.98 -2.39 -1.71
C VAL A 124 2.66 -3.50 -2.70
N ALA A 125 3.12 -3.36 -3.94
CA ALA A 125 3.13 -4.47 -4.89
C ALA A 125 4.24 -5.45 -4.51
N LYS A 126 3.92 -6.75 -4.47
CA LYS A 126 4.87 -7.82 -4.18
C LYS A 126 4.97 -8.78 -5.35
N GLU A 127 6.21 -8.91 -5.83
CA GLU A 127 6.62 -9.86 -6.87
C GLU A 127 6.91 -11.24 -6.25
N THR A 128 7.08 -12.25 -7.11
CA THR A 128 7.51 -13.61 -6.72
C THR A 128 8.91 -13.88 -7.23
#